data_AF-A0A1I8A2C9-F1
#
_entry.id   AF-A0A1I8A2C9-F1
#
_cell.length_a   1.000
_cell.length_b   1.000
_cell.length_c   1.000
_cell.angle_alpha   90.00
_cell.angle_beta   90.00
_cell.angle_gamma   90.00
#
_symmetry.space_group_name_H-M   'P 1'
#
loop_
_entity.id
_entity.type
_entity.pdbx_description
1 polymer ?
#
loop_
_entity_poly.entity_id
_entity_poly.type
_entity_poly.pdbx_seq_one_letter_code
_entity_poly.pdbx_strand_id
1 'polypeptide(L)'
;MDHLFYDLVEEIVGYLPRKDVETISRVAQRSPELSNWSAAAEDQLENRFLLDVYARVQKPDVQNGDPKMWLHARKVRPTGRPTDWDFTGWRYAWIRSVKIGYTKLNITTQPTLDQVRRTLSLPVDQSVSSSLVVTGASRSHAVTDLFIKFLMATQKEFTKVALRWSTSELEEAVIDYIWRGGVFQELSLAGENNTYMLSAAIGRIFGNTSGRPLKIKCRDTCFPINQTTNLVVNWLDSDGTYEKKEVSCDSCNFWAQLTSTDSHFKDIVRCPDELSLAGENNTYMLSAAIGRIFGNTRGRPLTIKLRDTWFPINQTTHLVLNWLDSDGTYEKKEVYCDSCNFLAQLKSTDSQFKDIVKCPGGGYLAHPTRNSSLYITKETISVVEFRLWVSLFFFVSSYQYLLQHAPRDFEWIDIVIEKWIEGDGSYVYKRKADSSGVKKLTFTVKVAEDWIKFVKKYGTKGPKASNPTNNAIQRIPHPSNTVWLEVAKINQQVNVRVIEKQDL
;
A
#
# COMPACT_ATOMS: atom_id res chain seq x y z
N MET A 1 26.04 32.95 -0.50
CA MET A 1 26.63 32.04 0.54
C MET A 1 28.12 31.83 0.30
N ASP A 2 28.66 32.48 -0.73
CA ASP A 2 29.93 32.18 -1.40
C ASP A 2 31.11 32.90 -0.74
N HIS A 3 30.81 33.84 0.16
CA HIS A 3 31.79 34.62 0.93
C HIS A 3 31.91 34.17 2.39
N LEU A 4 31.29 33.06 2.78
CA LEU A 4 31.47 32.54 4.14
C LEU A 4 32.88 31.93 4.27
N PHE A 5 33.58 32.30 5.35
CA PHE A 5 34.86 31.72 5.70
C PHE A 5 34.71 30.22 5.98
N TYR A 6 35.77 29.45 5.68
CA TYR A 6 35.79 28.00 5.85
C TYR A 6 35.32 27.58 7.25
N ASP A 7 35.81 28.22 8.32
CA ASP A 7 35.48 27.86 9.70
C ASP A 7 33.97 27.97 10.00
N LEU A 8 33.31 29.00 9.47
CA LEU A 8 31.86 29.16 9.64
C LEU A 8 31.08 28.14 8.81
N VAL A 9 31.55 27.83 7.60
CA VAL A 9 30.95 26.78 6.76
C VAL A 9 31.11 25.41 7.41
N GLU A 10 32.30 25.11 7.94
CA GLU A 10 32.60 23.87 8.65
C GLU A 10 31.73 23.72 9.90
N GLU A 11 31.56 24.79 10.69
CA GLU A 11 30.64 24.81 11.82
C GLU A 11 29.20 24.47 11.38
N ILE A 12 28.69 25.14 10.34
CA ILE A 12 27.34 24.89 9.81
C ILE A 12 27.20 23.42 9.36
N VAL A 13 28.12 22.94 8.52
CA VAL A 13 28.09 21.57 7.95
C VAL A 13 28.24 20.52 9.05
N GLY A 14 28.98 20.82 10.11
CA GLY A 14 29.15 19.98 11.29
C GLY A 14 27.84 19.64 11.99
N TYR A 15 26.82 20.51 11.89
CA TYR A 15 25.49 20.28 12.50
C TYR A 15 24.47 19.60 11.57
N LEU A 16 24.78 19.41 10.28
CA LEU A 16 23.81 18.92 9.29
C LEU A 16 23.80 17.39 9.16
N PRO A 17 22.63 16.73 8.98
CA PRO A 17 22.50 15.30 8.69
C PRO A 17 23.24 14.82 7.43
N ARG A 18 23.56 13.50 7.36
CA ARG A 18 24.61 12.99 6.44
C ARG A 18 24.22 13.25 5.00
N LYS A 19 22.96 12.94 4.73
CA LYS A 19 22.32 13.13 3.43
C LYS A 19 22.38 14.58 2.97
N ASP A 20 22.27 15.53 3.89
CA ASP A 20 22.32 16.96 3.58
C ASP A 20 23.76 17.36 3.26
N VAL A 21 24.74 16.84 4.00
CA VAL A 21 26.17 17.05 3.69
C VAL A 21 26.59 16.41 2.37
N GLU A 22 26.12 15.20 2.06
CA GLU A 22 26.32 14.56 0.75
C GLU A 22 25.69 15.39 -0.37
N THR A 23 24.52 15.98 -0.12
CA THR A 23 23.85 16.86 -1.08
C THR A 23 24.63 18.15 -1.28
N ILE A 24 25.12 18.77 -0.20
CA ILE A 24 25.96 19.98 -0.25
C ILE A 24 27.26 19.69 -1.01
N SER A 25 27.99 18.63 -0.67
CA SER A 25 29.23 18.24 -1.36
C SER A 25 28.99 18.12 -2.87
N ARG A 26 27.99 17.33 -3.29
CA ARG A 26 27.67 17.12 -4.71
C ARG A 26 27.25 18.40 -5.44
N VAL A 27 26.50 19.28 -4.79
CA VAL A 27 26.02 20.54 -5.41
C VAL A 27 27.14 21.58 -5.46
N ALA A 28 27.90 21.75 -4.38
CA ALA A 28 29.00 22.69 -4.26
C ALA A 28 30.15 22.36 -5.23
N GLN A 29 30.44 21.08 -5.48
CA GLN A 29 31.44 20.64 -6.47
C GLN A 29 31.18 21.18 -7.89
N ARG A 30 29.95 21.58 -8.22
CA ARG A 30 29.59 22.11 -9.54
C ARG A 30 29.80 23.61 -9.67
N SER A 31 30.10 24.31 -8.57
CA SER A 31 30.29 25.76 -8.55
C SER A 31 31.62 26.13 -7.89
N PRO A 32 32.58 26.72 -8.62
CA PRO A 32 33.84 27.21 -8.05
C PRO A 32 33.63 28.22 -6.90
N GLU A 33 32.53 28.97 -6.93
CA GLU A 33 32.16 29.96 -5.91
C GLU A 33 31.83 29.31 -4.55
N LEU A 34 31.51 28.01 -4.54
CA LEU A 34 31.19 27.23 -3.34
C LEU A 34 32.35 26.33 -2.88
N SER A 35 33.59 26.66 -3.22
CA SER A 35 34.78 25.86 -2.88
C SER A 35 34.90 25.55 -1.38
N ASN A 36 34.66 26.52 -0.49
CA ASN A 36 34.66 26.30 0.96
C ASN A 36 33.59 25.30 1.42
N TRP A 37 32.41 25.32 0.79
CA TRP A 37 31.33 24.38 1.07
C TRP A 37 31.65 22.97 0.60
N SER A 38 32.26 22.85 -0.59
CA SER A 38 32.74 21.56 -1.10
C SER A 38 33.79 20.96 -0.15
N ALA A 39 34.81 21.75 0.19
CA ALA A 39 35.91 21.33 1.04
C ALA A 39 35.43 20.93 2.45
N ALA A 40 34.60 21.76 3.09
CA ALA A 40 34.07 21.46 4.42
C ALA A 40 33.16 20.21 4.42
N ALA A 41 32.33 20.03 3.38
CA ALA A 41 31.49 18.86 3.25
C ALA A 41 32.30 17.58 3.01
N GLU A 42 33.34 17.64 2.18
CA GLU A 42 34.27 16.52 1.96
C GLU A 42 35.04 16.17 3.23
N ASP A 43 35.65 17.16 3.91
CA ASP A 43 36.35 16.96 5.18
C ASP A 43 35.44 16.29 6.22
N GLN A 44 34.20 16.77 6.31
CA GLN A 44 33.20 16.20 7.19
C GLN A 44 32.86 14.76 6.79
N LEU A 45 32.62 14.45 5.52
CA LEU A 45 32.30 13.09 5.08
C LEU A 45 33.47 12.11 5.26
N GLU A 46 34.72 12.56 5.11
CA GLU A 46 35.93 11.74 5.26
C GLU A 46 36.29 11.47 6.72
N ASN A 47 36.22 12.50 7.58
CA ASN A 47 36.68 12.42 8.96
C ASN A 47 35.59 12.02 9.96
N ARG A 48 34.33 11.93 9.52
CA ARG A 48 33.19 11.55 10.36
C ARG A 48 33.31 10.18 10.99
N PHE A 49 32.80 10.08 12.21
CA PHE A 49 32.69 8.82 12.92
C PHE A 49 31.43 8.75 13.77
N LEU A 50 30.95 7.51 13.94
CA LEU A 50 29.76 7.22 14.72
C LEU A 50 30.08 7.08 16.22
N LEU A 51 29.13 7.47 17.06
CA LEU A 51 29.19 7.41 18.50
C LEU A 51 28.05 6.57 19.07
N ASP A 52 28.40 5.69 20.00
CA ASP A 52 27.45 5.13 20.97
C ASP A 52 27.65 5.84 22.31
N VAL A 53 26.65 6.58 22.76
CA VAL A 53 26.66 7.40 23.98
C VAL A 53 25.83 6.72 25.07
N TYR A 54 26.39 6.66 26.27
CA TYR A 54 25.77 6.16 27.48
C TYR A 54 25.77 7.27 28.52
N ALA A 55 24.61 7.84 28.81
CA ALA A 55 24.42 8.78 29.89
C ALA A 55 23.69 8.05 31.02
N ARG A 56 24.31 7.95 32.19
CA ARG A 56 23.69 7.27 33.33
C ARG A 56 23.61 8.17 34.55
N VAL A 57 22.58 7.95 35.34
CA VAL A 57 22.43 8.58 36.66
C VAL A 57 22.61 7.49 37.71
N GLN A 58 23.39 7.75 38.74
CA GLN A 58 23.49 6.86 39.88
C GLN A 58 22.22 6.98 40.71
N LYS A 59 21.64 5.84 41.11
CA LYS A 59 20.52 5.85 42.05
C LYS A 59 21.04 6.41 43.39
N PRO A 60 20.41 7.45 43.97
CA PRO A 60 20.84 7.96 45.25
C PRO A 60 20.73 6.85 46.29
N ASP A 61 21.79 6.66 47.09
CA ASP A 61 21.68 5.89 48.32
C ASP A 61 20.68 6.60 49.24
N VAL A 62 19.96 5.83 50.06
CA VAL A 62 18.70 6.17 50.77
C VAL A 62 18.74 7.46 51.63
N GLN A 63 19.87 8.15 51.72
CA GLN A 63 20.10 9.35 52.51
C GLN A 63 20.60 10.53 51.63
N ASN A 64 19.68 11.32 51.09
CA ASN A 64 19.84 12.73 50.68
C ASN A 64 21.03 13.15 49.79
N GLY A 65 21.74 12.24 49.11
CA GLY A 65 22.80 12.61 48.19
C GLY A 65 22.28 13.13 46.85
N ASP A 66 22.91 14.18 46.31
CA ASP A 66 22.69 14.63 44.94
C ASP A 66 22.99 13.49 43.94
N PRO A 67 22.13 13.28 42.93
CA PRO A 67 22.33 12.22 41.96
C PRO A 67 23.60 12.47 41.13
N LYS A 68 24.50 11.48 41.11
CA LYS A 68 25.74 11.55 40.34
C LYS A 68 25.48 11.16 38.89
N MET A 69 26.09 11.88 37.95
CA MET A 69 26.02 11.58 36.52
C MET A 69 27.24 10.80 36.05
N TRP A 70 27.06 9.95 35.06
CA TRP A 70 28.13 9.24 34.36
C TRP A 70 27.92 9.37 32.86
N LEU A 71 28.98 9.67 32.14
CA LEU A 71 28.97 9.80 30.69
C LEU A 71 30.08 8.92 30.13
N HIS A 72 29.71 8.09 29.16
CA HIS A 72 30.66 7.26 28.44
C HIS A 72 30.25 7.22 26.98
N ALA A 73 31.21 7.41 26.09
CA ALA A 73 30.96 7.43 24.66
C ALA A 73 32.02 6.59 23.96
N ARG A 74 31.61 5.84 22.95
CA ARG A 74 32.49 4.97 22.17
C ARG A 74 32.43 5.32 20.69
N LYS A 75 33.59 5.48 20.08
CA LYS A 75 33.76 5.65 18.63
C LYS A 75 33.57 4.29 17.95
N VAL A 76 32.61 4.24 17.04
CA VAL A 76 32.26 3.05 16.25
C VAL A 76 32.86 3.21 14.86
N ARG A 77 33.76 2.29 14.49
CA ARG A 77 34.34 2.20 13.14
C ARG A 77 33.67 1.06 12.36
N PRO A 78 33.50 1.17 11.02
CA PRO A 78 32.86 0.12 10.21
C PRO A 78 33.46 -1.29 10.38
N THR A 79 34.78 -1.38 10.58
CA THR A 79 35.52 -2.66 10.62
C THR A 79 36.37 -2.84 11.90
N GLY A 80 36.15 -2.02 12.93
CA GLY A 80 37.00 -1.98 14.13
C GLY A 80 36.26 -2.30 15.43
N ARG A 81 37.02 -2.68 16.47
CA ARG A 81 36.49 -2.70 17.84
C ARG A 81 36.12 -1.27 18.26
N PRO A 82 34.97 -1.05 18.93
CA PRO A 82 34.65 0.24 19.50
C PRO A 82 35.76 0.68 20.46
N THR A 83 36.22 1.92 20.31
CA THR A 83 37.21 2.53 21.22
C THR A 83 36.54 3.61 22.04
N ASP A 84 37.01 3.81 23.27
CA ASP A 84 36.53 4.92 24.10
C ASP A 84 36.82 6.24 23.40
N TRP A 85 35.88 7.18 23.51
CA TRP A 85 36.02 8.52 22.98
C TRP A 85 36.50 9.45 24.08
N ASP A 86 37.57 10.20 23.79
CA ASP A 86 38.22 11.15 24.68
C ASP A 86 37.58 12.55 24.66
N PHE A 87 36.38 12.67 24.05
CA PHE A 87 35.65 13.93 23.85
C PHE A 87 36.36 14.95 22.94
N THR A 88 37.37 14.54 22.18
CA THR A 88 38.04 15.38 21.17
C THR A 88 37.45 15.17 19.77
N GLY A 89 37.63 16.14 18.86
CA GLY A 89 37.12 16.00 17.49
C GLY A 89 35.59 15.91 17.40
N TRP A 90 34.87 16.56 18.33
CA TRP A 90 33.40 16.55 18.43
C TRP A 90 32.71 17.00 17.13
N ARG A 91 33.33 17.87 16.34
CA ARG A 91 32.82 18.35 15.05
C ARG A 91 32.61 17.25 14.00
N TYR A 92 33.28 16.10 14.17
CA TYR A 92 33.16 14.94 13.29
C TYR A 92 32.29 13.82 13.90
N ALA A 93 31.74 14.03 15.10
CA ALA A 93 31.19 12.98 15.94
C ALA A 93 29.68 12.91 15.85
N TRP A 94 29.16 11.75 15.41
CA TRP A 94 27.76 11.58 15.03
C TRP A 94 27.11 10.48 15.82
N ILE A 95 25.95 10.77 16.40
CA ILE A 95 25.26 9.80 17.25
C ILE A 95 24.63 8.70 16.40
N ARG A 96 25.03 7.46 16.71
CA ARG A 96 24.35 6.25 16.27
C ARG A 96 23.40 5.73 17.33
N SER A 97 23.83 5.70 18.59
CA SER A 97 23.03 5.15 19.68
C SER A 97 23.17 5.99 20.95
N VAL A 98 22.06 6.27 21.62
CA VAL A 98 22.03 6.87 22.96
C VAL A 98 21.32 5.92 23.90
N LYS A 99 21.94 5.66 25.06
CA LYS A 99 21.30 4.96 26.17
C LYS A 99 21.34 5.84 27.42
N ILE A 100 20.15 6.26 27.85
CA ILE A 100 19.93 6.97 29.10
C ILE A 100 19.39 5.97 30.13
N GLY A 101 20.00 5.87 31.31
CA GLY A 101 19.46 5.03 32.37
C GLY A 101 20.21 4.99 33.69
N TYR A 102 19.91 4.02 34.55
CA TYR A 102 20.59 3.87 35.84
C TYR A 102 21.95 3.19 35.76
N THR A 103 22.79 3.52 36.72
CA THR A 103 23.97 2.73 37.07
C THR A 103 24.02 2.43 38.57
N LYS A 104 24.47 1.22 38.91
CA LYS A 104 24.88 0.83 40.27
C LYS A 104 26.38 1.03 40.51
N LEU A 105 27.12 1.38 39.46
CA LEU A 105 28.56 1.57 39.54
C LEU A 105 28.86 2.81 40.38
N ASN A 106 29.84 2.70 41.28
CA ASN A 106 30.38 3.85 41.97
C ASN A 106 31.08 4.76 40.97
N ILE A 107 30.50 5.94 40.75
CA ILE A 107 31.04 6.93 39.81
C ILE A 107 32.17 7.68 40.52
N THR A 108 33.40 7.45 40.07
CA THR A 108 34.60 8.13 40.56
C THR A 108 34.83 9.48 39.88
N THR A 109 34.46 9.60 38.60
CA THR A 109 34.60 10.83 37.80
C THR A 109 33.22 11.28 37.33
N GLN A 110 32.81 12.49 37.72
CA GLN A 110 31.52 13.06 37.31
C GLN A 110 31.73 14.06 36.16
N PRO A 111 31.07 13.87 35.01
CA PRO A 111 31.01 14.90 33.98
C PRO A 111 30.15 16.08 34.47
N THR A 112 30.39 17.27 33.93
CA THR A 112 29.48 18.40 34.14
C THR A 112 28.18 18.17 33.35
N LEU A 113 27.08 18.77 33.79
CA LEU A 113 25.81 18.70 33.06
C LEU A 113 25.95 19.21 31.62
N ASP A 114 26.73 20.28 31.42
CA ASP A 114 26.96 20.85 30.09
C ASP A 114 27.73 19.90 29.17
N GLN A 115 28.71 19.16 29.71
CA GLN A 115 29.42 18.14 28.93
C GLN A 115 28.46 17.03 28.47
N VAL A 116 27.54 16.60 29.35
CA VAL A 116 26.52 15.61 29.00
C VAL A 116 25.56 16.16 27.94
N ARG A 117 25.03 17.36 28.14
CA ARG A 117 24.09 18.00 27.20
C ARG A 117 24.72 18.19 25.83
N ARG A 118 25.95 18.71 25.77
CA ARG A 118 26.71 18.89 24.52
C ARG A 118 26.93 17.57 23.78
N THR A 119 27.21 16.50 24.51
CA THR A 119 27.42 15.18 23.91
C THR A 119 26.12 14.57 23.38
N LEU A 120 25.01 14.74 24.11
CA LEU A 120 23.70 14.23 23.71
C LEU A 120 23.07 15.03 22.56
N SER A 121 23.46 16.29 22.39
CA SER A 121 22.99 17.18 21.32
C SER A 121 23.75 17.04 20.00
N LEU A 122 24.75 16.16 19.91
CA LEU A 122 25.47 15.92 18.66
C LEU A 122 24.51 15.41 17.57
N PRO A 123 24.78 15.69 16.27
CA PRO A 123 23.91 15.26 15.17
C PRO A 123 23.71 13.73 15.14
N VAL A 124 22.54 13.29 14.69
CA VAL A 124 22.21 11.86 14.55
C VAL A 124 22.39 11.42 13.11
N ASP A 125 23.06 10.28 12.91
CA ASP A 125 23.16 9.70 11.57
C ASP A 125 21.89 8.90 11.24
N GLN A 126 21.05 9.43 10.34
CA GLN A 126 19.84 8.76 9.86
C GLN A 126 20.10 7.67 8.81
N SER A 127 21.31 7.60 8.24
CA SER A 127 21.68 6.57 7.26
C SER A 127 21.91 5.21 7.90
N VAL A 128 22.23 5.21 9.20
CA VAL A 128 22.31 4.02 10.03
C VAL A 128 21.05 3.88 10.87
N SER A 129 20.76 2.67 11.34
CA SER A 129 19.65 2.40 12.25
C SER A 129 19.89 3.06 13.62
N SER A 130 19.70 4.37 13.70
CA SER A 130 19.92 5.18 14.90
C SER A 130 18.95 4.78 16.01
N SER A 131 19.44 4.73 17.25
CA SER A 131 18.63 4.32 18.40
C SER A 131 18.74 5.21 19.62
N LEU A 132 17.61 5.54 20.23
CA LEU A 132 17.53 6.18 21.55
C LEU A 132 16.82 5.23 22.51
N VAL A 133 17.42 4.95 23.66
CA VAL A 133 16.84 4.11 24.71
C VAL A 133 16.90 4.86 26.03
N VAL A 134 15.74 5.11 26.64
CA VAL A 134 15.62 5.68 27.98
C VAL A 134 15.01 4.63 28.89
N THR A 135 15.77 4.13 29.87
CA THR A 135 15.30 3.07 30.78
C THR A 135 15.62 3.37 32.23
N GLY A 136 14.77 2.89 33.13
CA GLY A 136 14.92 3.12 34.56
C GLY A 136 14.59 4.56 34.91
N ALA A 137 13.32 4.90 34.96
CA ALA A 137 12.89 6.06 35.72
C ALA A 137 12.76 5.65 37.21
N SER A 138 13.11 6.56 38.11
CA SER A 138 13.07 6.40 39.57
C SER A 138 12.01 7.34 40.07
N ARG A 139 11.42 7.05 41.22
CA ARG A 139 10.49 7.97 41.89
C ARG A 139 11.20 9.17 42.53
N SER A 140 12.52 9.27 42.44
CA SER A 140 13.28 10.42 42.94
C SER A 140 13.19 11.60 41.96
N HIS A 141 12.60 12.72 42.40
CA HIS A 141 12.46 13.92 41.58
C HIS A 141 13.79 14.46 41.03
N ALA A 142 14.86 14.49 41.84
CA ALA A 142 16.17 14.98 41.39
C ALA A 142 16.75 14.12 40.26
N VAL A 143 16.52 12.81 40.32
CA VAL A 143 16.91 11.89 39.25
C VAL A 143 16.04 12.09 38.02
N THR A 144 14.72 12.21 38.19
CA THR A 144 13.77 12.47 37.10
C THR A 144 14.13 13.76 36.34
N ASP A 145 14.49 14.83 37.06
CA ASP A 145 14.93 16.10 36.47
C ASP A 145 16.16 15.92 35.57
N LEU A 146 17.15 15.11 35.99
CA LEU A 146 18.30 14.79 35.13
C LEU A 146 17.89 13.99 33.88
N PHE A 147 16.97 13.03 34.00
CA PHE A 147 16.47 12.28 32.85
C PHE A 147 15.75 13.18 31.84
N ILE A 148 14.92 14.11 32.33
CA ILE A 148 14.27 15.12 31.49
C ILE A 148 15.34 15.96 30.78
N LYS A 149 16.32 16.50 31.51
CA LYS A 149 17.42 17.28 30.93
C LYS A 149 18.21 16.49 29.87
N PHE A 150 18.45 15.21 30.10
CA PHE A 150 19.14 14.35 29.13
C PHE A 150 18.29 14.10 27.90
N LEU A 151 17.02 13.71 28.06
CA LEU A 151 16.10 13.49 26.94
C LEU A 151 15.91 14.76 26.10
N MET A 152 15.71 15.91 26.74
CA MET A 152 15.54 17.20 26.06
C MET A 152 16.79 17.66 25.32
N ALA A 153 17.98 17.20 25.72
CA ALA A 153 19.23 17.46 25.02
C ALA A 153 19.45 16.57 23.79
N THR A 154 18.72 15.44 23.69
CA THR A 154 18.86 14.54 22.53
C THR A 154 18.23 15.15 21.27
N GLN A 155 18.83 14.85 20.12
CA GLN A 155 18.21 15.12 18.82
C GLN A 155 16.96 14.26 18.64
N LYS A 156 16.03 14.73 17.81
CA LYS A 156 14.73 14.07 17.56
C LYS A 156 14.73 13.10 16.37
N GLU A 157 15.90 12.88 15.77
CA GLU A 157 16.06 12.22 14.47
C GLU A 157 16.35 10.72 14.57
N PHE A 158 16.12 10.13 15.75
CA PHE A 158 16.32 8.70 15.96
C PHE A 158 15.23 7.87 15.28
N THR A 159 15.66 6.86 14.51
CA THR A 159 14.74 5.95 13.81
C THR A 159 14.14 4.91 14.75
N LYS A 160 14.87 4.47 15.78
CA LYS A 160 14.40 3.51 16.79
C LYS A 160 14.42 4.13 18.16
N VAL A 161 13.26 4.29 18.78
CA VAL A 161 13.14 4.97 20.07
C VAL A 161 12.46 4.05 21.06
N ALA A 162 13.06 3.83 22.23
CA ALA A 162 12.48 3.08 23.32
C ALA A 162 12.48 3.94 24.59
N LEU A 163 11.30 4.40 25.00
CA LEU A 163 11.11 5.29 26.15
C LEU A 163 10.37 4.54 27.25
N ARG A 164 11.00 4.45 28.42
CA ARG A 164 10.38 3.92 29.63
C ARG A 164 10.36 4.96 30.74
N TRP A 165 9.20 5.23 31.30
CA TRP A 165 9.00 6.20 32.39
C TRP A 165 8.18 5.60 33.55
N SER A 166 8.24 6.24 34.71
CA SER A 166 7.53 5.82 35.93
C SER A 166 6.96 7.00 36.73
N THR A 167 7.10 8.23 36.23
CA THR A 167 6.58 9.45 36.86
C THR A 167 5.92 10.30 35.78
N SER A 168 4.95 11.12 36.17
CA SER A 168 4.22 12.00 35.24
C SER A 168 5.09 13.12 34.68
N GLU A 169 6.11 13.59 35.41
CA GLU A 169 7.00 14.66 34.92
C GLU A 169 7.87 14.18 33.75
N LEU A 170 8.38 12.94 33.82
CA LEU A 170 9.11 12.35 32.69
C LEU A 170 8.18 12.03 31.52
N GLU A 171 6.91 11.72 31.80
CA GLU A 171 5.90 11.49 30.78
C GLU A 171 5.70 12.73 29.90
N GLU A 172 5.56 13.91 30.49
CA GLU A 172 5.42 15.17 29.73
C GLU A 172 6.61 15.39 28.78
N ALA A 173 7.84 15.14 29.25
CA ALA A 173 9.04 15.22 28.40
C ALA A 173 9.07 14.16 27.29
N VAL A 174 8.55 12.94 27.56
CA VAL A 174 8.39 11.89 26.56
C VAL A 174 7.38 12.32 25.48
N ILE A 175 6.24 12.87 25.88
CA ILE A 175 5.20 13.32 24.95
C ILE A 175 5.74 14.48 24.10
N ASP A 176 6.43 15.45 24.70
CA ASP A 176 7.10 16.53 23.99
C ASP A 176 8.14 16.01 22.99
N TYR A 177 8.97 15.04 23.38
CA TYR A 177 9.93 14.41 22.47
C TYR A 177 9.23 13.75 21.26
N ILE A 178 8.13 13.01 21.51
CA ILE A 178 7.32 12.37 20.47
C ILE A 178 6.71 13.42 19.54
N TRP A 179 6.17 14.53 20.07
CA TRP A 179 5.60 15.61 19.27
C TRP A 179 6.60 16.31 18.37
N ARG A 180 7.83 16.47 18.85
CA ARG A 180 8.89 17.12 18.06
C ARG A 180 9.45 16.19 16.99
N GLY A 181 9.49 14.88 17.24
CA GLY A 181 10.02 13.86 16.33
C GLY A 181 9.14 13.55 15.12
N GLY A 182 9.78 13.17 14.01
CA GLY A 182 9.08 12.92 12.74
C GLY A 182 9.61 11.76 11.90
N VAL A 183 10.67 11.07 12.35
CA VAL A 183 11.41 10.08 11.54
C VAL A 183 11.44 8.68 12.18
N PHE A 184 10.48 8.38 13.04
CA PHE A 184 10.41 7.09 13.72
C PHE A 184 10.10 5.95 12.74
N GLN A 185 10.85 4.85 12.87
CA GLN A 185 10.55 3.56 12.27
C GLN A 185 10.06 2.58 13.34
N GLU A 186 10.62 2.66 14.55
CA GLU A 186 10.18 1.88 15.71
C GLU A 186 10.09 2.80 16.93
N LEU A 187 8.94 2.81 17.58
CA LEU A 187 8.69 3.55 18.82
C LEU A 187 8.15 2.58 19.88
N SER A 188 8.97 2.24 20.87
CA SER A 188 8.58 1.42 22.02
C SER A 188 8.35 2.32 23.22
N LEU A 189 7.16 2.26 23.80
CA LEU A 189 6.72 3.09 24.92
C LEU A 189 6.33 2.19 26.08
N ALA A 190 6.77 2.53 27.29
CA ALA A 190 6.40 1.80 28.49
C ALA A 190 6.29 2.74 29.70
N GLY A 191 5.12 2.88 30.30
CA GLY A 191 4.96 3.71 31.48
C GLY A 191 3.60 3.57 32.15
N GLU A 192 3.54 4.01 33.41
CA GLU A 192 2.42 3.74 34.33
C GLU A 192 1.25 4.76 34.23
N ASN A 193 1.37 5.84 33.45
CA ASN A 193 0.52 7.04 33.59
C ASN A 193 -0.05 7.63 32.26
N ASN A 194 -0.93 8.62 32.45
CA ASN A 194 -1.74 9.46 31.54
C ASN A 194 -1.77 9.14 30.03
N THR A 195 -2.59 8.16 29.73
CA THR A 195 -2.84 7.64 28.38
C THR A 195 -3.32 8.71 27.38
N TYR A 196 -3.99 9.78 27.84
CA TYR A 196 -4.62 10.78 26.96
C TYR A 196 -3.62 11.57 26.14
N MET A 197 -2.65 12.22 26.79
CA MET A 197 -1.69 13.07 26.09
C MET A 197 -0.75 12.25 25.21
N LEU A 198 -0.37 11.05 25.66
CA LEU A 198 0.40 10.11 24.86
C LEU A 198 -0.36 9.69 23.60
N SER A 199 -1.65 9.36 23.73
CA SER A 199 -2.50 9.02 22.58
C SER A 199 -2.64 10.15 21.59
N ALA A 200 -2.71 11.40 22.06
CA ALA A 200 -2.77 12.58 21.19
C ALA A 200 -1.45 12.76 20.42
N ALA A 201 -0.31 12.56 21.09
CA ALA A 201 1.00 12.61 20.43
C ALA A 201 1.17 11.49 19.38
N ILE A 202 0.75 10.27 19.70
CA ILE A 202 0.75 9.15 18.74
C ILE A 202 -0.23 9.43 17.59
N GLY A 203 -1.41 9.94 17.87
CA GLY A 203 -2.43 10.28 16.88
C GLY A 203 -1.91 11.28 15.86
N ARG A 204 -1.18 12.31 16.31
CA ARG A 204 -0.51 13.26 15.41
C ARG A 204 0.49 12.58 14.47
N ILE A 205 1.28 11.62 14.96
CA ILE A 205 2.21 10.86 14.13
C ILE A 205 1.43 10.00 13.11
N PHE A 206 0.25 9.50 13.48
CA PHE A 206 -0.62 8.75 12.58
C PHE A 206 -1.22 9.60 11.46
N GLY A 207 -1.58 10.85 11.74
CA GLY A 207 -2.10 11.78 10.74
C GLY A 207 -1.04 12.33 9.77
N ASN A 208 0.21 12.46 10.21
CA ASN A 208 1.28 13.02 9.38
C ASN A 208 1.96 11.96 8.49
N THR A 209 2.39 12.35 7.30
CA THR A 209 3.29 11.52 6.47
C THR A 209 4.72 11.56 7.01
N SER A 210 5.33 10.38 7.12
CA SER A 210 6.70 10.15 7.59
C SER A 210 7.64 9.67 6.48
N GLY A 211 7.10 9.27 5.33
CA GLY A 211 7.81 8.65 4.22
C GLY A 211 8.39 7.26 4.51
N ARG A 212 8.08 6.66 5.67
CA ARG A 212 8.70 5.40 6.13
C ARG A 212 7.69 4.52 6.89
N PRO A 213 7.89 3.18 6.91
CA PRO A 213 7.10 2.32 7.78
C PRO A 213 7.34 2.66 9.26
N LEU A 214 6.26 2.69 10.04
CA LEU A 214 6.27 2.99 11.47
C LEU A 214 5.67 1.84 12.26
N LYS A 215 6.38 1.39 13.31
CA LYS A 215 5.89 0.41 14.28
C LYS A 215 5.93 0.99 15.69
N ILE A 216 4.77 1.13 16.31
CA ILE A 216 4.62 1.59 17.70
C ILE A 216 4.26 0.40 18.58
N LYS A 217 5.02 0.21 19.66
CA LYS A 217 4.77 -0.81 20.69
C LYS A 217 4.53 -0.12 22.02
N CYS A 218 3.32 -0.19 22.54
CA CYS A 218 2.99 0.31 23.87
C CYS A 218 2.91 -0.87 24.84
N ARG A 219 3.76 -0.84 25.87
CA ARG A 219 3.78 -1.84 26.95
C ARG A 219 3.29 -1.19 28.23
N ASP A 220 2.53 -1.94 29.02
CA ASP A 220 2.00 -1.47 30.31
C ASP A 220 1.13 -0.20 30.21
N THR A 221 0.73 0.19 28.99
CA THR A 221 -0.10 1.36 28.71
C THR A 221 -1.37 0.87 28.02
N CYS A 222 -2.53 1.24 28.57
CA CYS A 222 -3.83 0.92 27.97
C CYS A 222 -4.39 2.19 27.31
N PHE A 223 -4.90 2.11 26.09
CA PHE A 223 -5.64 3.22 25.48
C PHE A 223 -7.11 3.11 25.85
N PRO A 224 -7.70 4.03 26.61
CA PRO A 224 -9.14 4.22 26.69
C PRO A 224 -9.80 4.31 25.30
N ILE A 225 -11.06 3.91 25.21
CA ILE A 225 -11.81 3.83 23.96
C ILE A 225 -11.82 5.15 23.18
N ASN A 226 -11.98 6.29 23.86
CA ASN A 226 -11.96 7.63 23.26
C ASN A 226 -10.60 8.01 22.68
N GLN A 227 -9.51 7.45 23.19
CA GLN A 227 -8.16 7.67 22.66
C GLN A 227 -7.90 6.82 21.43
N THR A 228 -8.34 5.56 21.46
CA THR A 228 -8.33 4.69 20.26
C THR A 228 -9.14 5.33 19.14
N THR A 229 -10.31 5.90 19.44
CA THR A 229 -11.09 6.74 18.51
C THR A 229 -10.25 7.86 17.91
N ASN A 230 -9.54 8.63 18.74
CA ASN A 230 -8.70 9.74 18.27
C ASN A 230 -7.56 9.27 17.35
N LEU A 231 -6.96 8.10 17.60
CA LEU A 231 -5.94 7.53 16.71
C LEU A 231 -6.52 7.26 15.31
N VAL A 232 -7.72 6.68 15.25
CA VAL A 232 -8.40 6.39 13.98
C VAL A 232 -8.82 7.68 13.28
N VAL A 233 -9.37 8.66 14.00
CA VAL A 233 -9.77 9.96 13.42
C VAL A 233 -8.54 10.67 12.82
N ASN A 234 -7.44 10.79 13.56
CA ASN A 234 -6.23 11.41 13.02
C ASN A 234 -5.69 10.68 11.79
N TRP A 235 -5.81 9.34 11.75
CA TRP A 235 -5.44 8.57 10.55
C TRP A 235 -6.37 8.84 9.37
N LEU A 236 -7.69 8.93 9.60
CA LEU A 236 -8.68 9.28 8.57
C LEU A 236 -8.45 10.70 8.02
N ASP A 237 -7.97 11.61 8.87
CA ASP A 237 -7.63 12.99 8.51
C ASP A 237 -6.24 13.13 7.85
N SER A 238 -5.53 12.01 7.63
CA SER A 238 -4.25 12.04 6.90
C SER A 238 -4.43 12.40 5.43
N ASP A 239 -3.35 12.80 4.76
CA ASP A 239 -3.34 13.17 3.34
C ASP A 239 -3.61 12.00 2.36
N GLY A 240 -3.83 10.79 2.88
CA GLY A 240 -4.11 9.59 2.10
C GLY A 240 -2.88 8.90 1.51
N THR A 241 -1.66 9.42 1.72
CA THR A 241 -0.42 8.78 1.28
C THR A 241 -0.23 7.46 2.01
N TYR A 242 0.02 6.38 1.25
CA TYR A 242 0.20 5.07 1.86
C TYR A 242 1.51 4.99 2.64
N GLU A 243 1.36 4.76 3.95
CA GLU A 243 2.45 4.40 4.84
C GLU A 243 2.01 3.24 5.72
N LYS A 244 2.85 2.21 5.85
CA LYS A 244 2.59 1.12 6.78
C LYS A 244 2.81 1.63 8.20
N LYS A 245 1.72 1.81 8.96
CA LYS A 245 1.77 2.15 10.38
C LYS A 245 1.14 1.02 11.21
N GLU A 246 1.85 0.55 12.21
CA GLU A 246 1.42 -0.52 13.11
C GLU A 246 1.43 0.01 14.55
N VAL A 247 0.34 -0.15 15.29
CA VAL A 247 0.31 0.04 16.75
C VAL A 247 -0.01 -1.29 17.39
N SER A 248 0.83 -1.74 18.31
CA SER A 248 0.57 -2.89 19.17
C SER A 248 0.60 -2.46 20.63
N CYS A 249 -0.33 -3.00 21.43
CA CYS A 249 -0.52 -2.66 22.82
C CYS A 249 -0.78 -3.94 23.60
N ASP A 250 0.07 -4.24 24.59
CA ASP A 250 -0.04 -5.50 25.34
C ASP A 250 -1.22 -5.48 26.33
N SER A 251 -1.69 -4.28 26.70
CA SER A 251 -2.73 -4.07 27.71
C SER A 251 -4.11 -3.75 27.11
N CYS A 252 -4.25 -3.65 25.78
CA CYS A 252 -5.50 -3.24 25.16
C CYS A 252 -5.84 -4.02 23.89
N ASN A 253 -7.09 -4.47 23.82
CA ASN A 253 -7.66 -5.05 22.61
C ASN A 253 -8.33 -3.93 21.80
N PHE A 254 -7.55 -3.25 20.95
CA PHE A 254 -8.02 -2.15 20.10
C PHE A 254 -9.28 -2.52 19.31
N TRP A 255 -9.38 -3.77 18.85
CA TRP A 255 -10.53 -4.24 18.11
C TRP A 255 -11.79 -4.27 18.98
N ALA A 256 -11.73 -4.91 20.15
CA ALA A 256 -12.86 -4.96 21.07
C ALA A 256 -13.37 -3.56 21.43
N GLN A 257 -12.44 -2.63 21.67
CA GLN A 257 -12.76 -1.23 21.96
C GLN A 257 -13.49 -0.56 20.79
N LEU A 258 -12.93 -0.63 19.58
CA LEU A 258 -13.55 -0.02 18.40
C LEU A 258 -14.92 -0.62 18.07
N THR A 259 -15.12 -1.92 18.26
CA THR A 259 -16.41 -2.57 17.99
C THR A 259 -17.46 -2.30 19.07
N SER A 260 -17.03 -1.99 20.30
CA SER A 260 -17.95 -1.64 21.39
C SER A 260 -18.51 -0.22 21.28
N THR A 261 -17.95 0.63 20.40
CA THR A 261 -18.43 2.00 20.18
C THR A 261 -19.44 2.05 19.03
N ASP A 262 -20.72 2.02 19.38
CA ASP A 262 -21.84 1.69 18.50
C ASP A 262 -22.33 2.81 17.54
N SER A 263 -21.48 3.74 17.09
CA SER A 263 -21.94 4.81 16.18
C SER A 263 -20.93 5.34 15.17
N HIS A 264 -19.69 5.65 15.56
CA HIS A 264 -18.75 6.38 14.70
C HIS A 264 -17.87 5.50 13.79
N PHE A 265 -17.72 4.22 14.11
CA PHE A 265 -16.76 3.34 13.44
C PHE A 265 -17.39 2.08 12.86
N LYS A 266 -18.68 2.16 12.51
CA LYS A 266 -19.44 1.05 11.90
C LYS A 266 -18.76 0.54 10.62
N ASP A 267 -17.98 1.39 9.95
CA ASP A 267 -17.27 1.07 8.70
C ASP A 267 -15.84 0.51 8.91
N ILE A 268 -15.34 0.33 10.15
CA ILE A 268 -14.01 -0.26 10.37
C ILE A 268 -14.04 -1.76 10.03
N VAL A 269 -13.43 -2.11 8.89
CA VAL A 269 -13.23 -3.49 8.46
C VAL A 269 -11.86 -3.98 8.90
N ARG A 270 -11.81 -5.13 9.57
CA ARG A 270 -10.55 -5.82 9.93
C ARG A 270 -9.80 -6.20 8.64
N CYS A 271 -8.62 -5.64 8.42
CA CYS A 271 -7.77 -5.94 7.26
C CYS A 271 -6.55 -6.75 7.68
N PRO A 272 -6.40 -8.00 7.21
CA PRO A 272 -5.10 -8.63 6.98
C PRO A 272 -4.75 -8.56 5.48
N ASP A 273 -3.45 -8.51 5.17
CA ASP A 273 -2.92 -8.47 3.80
C ASP A 273 -3.32 -9.70 2.94
N GLU A 274 -3.85 -10.74 3.57
CA GLU A 274 -4.86 -11.64 3.00
C GLU A 274 -6.10 -11.57 3.89
N LEU A 275 -7.21 -11.02 3.37
CA LEU A 275 -8.50 -11.20 4.02
C LEU A 275 -8.80 -12.71 3.99
N SER A 276 -8.94 -13.32 5.16
CA SER A 276 -9.58 -14.61 5.36
C SER A 276 -10.51 -14.39 6.53
N LEU A 277 -11.64 -13.73 6.26
CA LEU A 277 -12.69 -13.54 7.26
C LEU A 277 -13.42 -14.86 7.40
N ALA A 278 -13.45 -15.43 8.60
CA ALA A 278 -14.36 -16.49 9.00
C ALA A 278 -15.16 -15.96 10.20
N GLY A 279 -16.48 -15.90 10.08
CA GLY A 279 -17.37 -15.41 11.15
C GLY A 279 -18.77 -15.08 10.65
N GLU A 280 -19.80 -15.56 11.35
CA GLU A 280 -21.17 -15.63 10.85
C GLU A 280 -22.00 -14.34 10.96
N ASN A 281 -21.54 -13.31 11.70
CA ASN A 281 -22.47 -12.29 12.24
C ASN A 281 -22.37 -10.85 11.71
N ASN A 282 -21.64 -10.53 10.63
CA ASN A 282 -21.56 -9.13 10.13
C ASN A 282 -21.47 -8.97 8.60
N THR A 283 -22.13 -9.84 7.85
CA THR A 283 -22.08 -9.88 6.38
C THR A 283 -22.63 -8.64 5.67
N TYR A 284 -23.58 -7.91 6.28
CA TYR A 284 -24.11 -6.65 5.72
C TYR A 284 -23.07 -5.52 5.71
N MET A 285 -22.35 -5.33 6.80
CA MET A 285 -21.37 -4.25 6.92
C MET A 285 -20.16 -4.50 6.03
N LEU A 286 -19.70 -5.74 5.99
CA LEU A 286 -18.59 -6.17 5.15
C LEU A 286 -18.89 -5.90 3.66
N SER A 287 -20.08 -6.27 3.21
CA SER A 287 -20.49 -6.08 1.82
C SER A 287 -20.70 -4.61 1.46
N ALA A 288 -21.24 -3.78 2.37
CA ALA A 288 -21.32 -2.34 2.16
C ALA A 288 -19.93 -1.71 1.98
N ALA A 289 -18.97 -2.06 2.83
CA ALA A 289 -17.60 -1.58 2.74
C ALA A 289 -16.90 -2.05 1.45
N ILE A 290 -17.04 -3.33 1.10
CA ILE A 290 -16.50 -3.87 -0.17
C ILE A 290 -17.16 -3.18 -1.36
N GLY A 291 -18.47 -2.97 -1.32
CA GLY A 291 -19.21 -2.26 -2.36
C GLY A 291 -18.69 -0.84 -2.58
N ARG A 292 -18.46 -0.08 -1.51
CA ARG A 292 -17.86 1.27 -1.59
C ARG A 292 -16.47 1.24 -2.21
N ILE A 293 -15.65 0.23 -1.88
CA ILE A 293 -14.33 0.04 -2.50
C ILE A 293 -14.45 -0.26 -3.99
N PHE A 294 -15.45 -1.02 -4.41
CA PHE A 294 -15.67 -1.31 -5.83
C PHE A 294 -16.13 -0.08 -6.61
N GLY A 295 -16.91 0.82 -5.99
CA GLY A 295 -17.37 2.07 -6.59
C GLY A 295 -16.31 3.19 -6.72
N ASN A 296 -15.26 3.18 -5.88
CA ASN A 296 -14.25 4.24 -5.86
C ASN A 296 -12.92 3.82 -6.49
N THR A 297 -12.23 4.73 -7.17
CA THR A 297 -10.84 4.53 -7.61
C THR A 297 -9.88 4.54 -6.41
N ARG A 298 -8.93 3.59 -6.39
CA ARG A 298 -7.89 3.43 -5.35
C ARG A 298 -6.48 3.68 -5.88
N GLY A 299 -6.28 3.70 -7.18
CA GLY A 299 -4.98 3.77 -7.85
C GLY A 299 -4.10 2.52 -7.67
N ARG A 300 -4.61 1.40 -7.14
CA ARG A 300 -3.83 0.17 -6.91
C ARG A 300 -4.68 -1.11 -6.85
N PRO A 301 -4.12 -2.29 -7.21
CA PRO A 301 -4.82 -3.56 -7.13
C PRO A 301 -5.32 -3.94 -5.73
N LEU A 302 -6.38 -4.72 -5.66
CA LEU A 302 -6.96 -5.27 -4.42
C LEU A 302 -7.46 -6.70 -4.65
N THR A 303 -7.12 -7.62 -3.74
CA THR A 303 -7.73 -8.96 -3.69
C THR A 303 -8.26 -9.20 -2.28
N ILE A 304 -9.53 -9.55 -2.18
CA ILE A 304 -10.25 -9.88 -0.95
C ILE A 304 -10.62 -11.35 -1.04
N LYS A 305 -10.22 -12.18 -0.06
CA LYS A 305 -10.71 -13.56 0.05
C LYS A 305 -11.63 -13.68 1.26
N LEU A 306 -12.74 -14.38 1.10
CA LEU A 306 -13.74 -14.61 2.12
C LEU A 306 -13.86 -16.13 2.23
N ARG A 307 -13.56 -16.67 3.41
CA ARG A 307 -13.66 -18.11 3.67
C ARG A 307 -14.79 -18.35 4.65
N ASP A 308 -15.61 -19.35 4.40
CA ASP A 308 -16.71 -19.70 5.32
C ASP A 308 -17.67 -18.51 5.60
N THR A 309 -17.73 -17.53 4.68
CA THR A 309 -18.56 -16.34 4.81
C THR A 309 -19.55 -16.31 3.66
N TRP A 310 -20.84 -16.38 3.96
CA TRP A 310 -21.89 -16.33 2.95
C TRP A 310 -22.18 -14.89 2.50
N PHE A 311 -22.09 -14.58 1.21
CA PHE A 311 -22.61 -13.31 0.68
C PHE A 311 -24.10 -13.45 0.31
N PRO A 312 -25.01 -12.75 1.00
CA PRO A 312 -26.41 -12.73 0.60
C PRO A 312 -26.60 -12.09 -0.78
N ILE A 313 -27.64 -12.51 -1.50
CA ILE A 313 -27.92 -12.06 -2.88
C ILE A 313 -28.05 -10.54 -3.03
N ASN A 314 -28.66 -9.86 -2.05
CA ASN A 314 -28.78 -8.41 -2.04
C ASN A 314 -27.40 -7.74 -1.95
N GLN A 315 -26.46 -8.33 -1.22
CA GLN A 315 -25.11 -7.79 -1.07
C GLN A 315 -24.25 -7.96 -2.30
N THR A 316 -24.34 -9.13 -2.95
CA THR A 316 -23.74 -9.34 -4.26
C THR A 316 -24.29 -8.33 -5.27
N THR A 317 -25.60 -8.07 -5.23
CA THR A 317 -26.27 -7.07 -6.08
C THR A 317 -25.74 -5.67 -5.82
N HIS A 318 -25.65 -5.25 -4.55
CA HIS A 318 -25.10 -3.93 -4.18
C HIS A 318 -23.64 -3.76 -4.62
N LEU A 319 -22.81 -4.79 -4.52
CA LEU A 319 -21.42 -4.74 -4.98
C LEU A 319 -21.34 -4.47 -6.49
N VAL A 320 -22.16 -5.16 -7.28
CA VAL A 320 -22.22 -4.95 -8.74
C VAL A 320 -22.79 -3.57 -9.09
N LEU A 321 -23.84 -3.13 -8.39
CA LEU A 321 -24.44 -1.80 -8.60
C LEU A 321 -23.46 -0.67 -8.28
N ASN A 322 -22.77 -0.74 -7.14
CA ASN A 322 -21.76 0.26 -6.78
C ASN A 322 -20.62 0.33 -7.80
N TRP A 323 -20.24 -0.81 -8.41
CA TRP A 323 -19.28 -0.80 -9.51
C TRP A 323 -19.89 -0.21 -10.79
N LEU A 324 -21.15 -0.50 -11.13
CA LEU A 324 -21.84 0.10 -12.29
C LEU A 324 -22.02 1.62 -12.16
N ASP A 325 -22.16 2.12 -10.93
CA ASP A 325 -22.27 3.55 -10.61
C ASP A 325 -20.89 4.25 -10.53
N SER A 326 -19.79 3.52 -10.73
CA SER A 326 -18.44 4.09 -10.76
C SER A 326 -18.14 4.80 -12.08
N ASP A 327 -16.96 5.41 -12.19
CA ASP A 327 -16.44 5.95 -13.45
C ASP A 327 -16.03 4.83 -14.46
N GLY A 328 -16.03 3.58 -14.02
CA GLY A 328 -15.62 2.41 -14.77
C GLY A 328 -14.12 2.30 -15.00
N THR A 329 -13.30 3.16 -14.39
CA THR A 329 -11.84 3.10 -14.51
C THR A 329 -11.33 1.71 -14.13
N TYR A 330 -10.50 1.13 -14.99
CA TYR A 330 -9.94 -0.18 -14.72
C TYR A 330 -8.94 -0.12 -13.55
N GLU A 331 -9.30 -0.80 -12.47
CA GLU A 331 -8.40 -1.15 -11.39
C GLU A 331 -8.65 -2.60 -11.01
N LYS A 332 -7.59 -3.41 -10.94
CA LYS A 332 -7.72 -4.82 -10.58
C LYS A 332 -8.27 -4.96 -9.16
N LYS A 333 -9.55 -5.29 -9.03
CA LYS A 333 -10.21 -5.58 -7.75
C LYS A 333 -10.81 -6.97 -7.83
N GLU A 334 -10.60 -7.80 -6.83
CA GLU A 334 -11.08 -9.18 -6.81
C GLU A 334 -11.67 -9.52 -5.45
N VAL A 335 -12.82 -10.17 -5.45
CA VAL A 335 -13.45 -10.76 -4.26
C VAL A 335 -13.64 -12.24 -4.54
N TYR A 336 -13.04 -13.09 -3.71
CA TYR A 336 -13.19 -14.54 -3.69
C TYR A 336 -14.06 -14.95 -2.51
N CYS A 337 -15.03 -15.83 -2.71
CA CYS A 337 -15.88 -16.44 -1.68
C CYS A 337 -16.15 -17.90 -2.03
N ASP A 338 -15.63 -18.83 -1.22
CA ASP A 338 -15.81 -20.29 -1.41
C ASP A 338 -17.25 -20.77 -1.19
N SER A 339 -17.98 -20.05 -0.32
CA SER A 339 -19.33 -20.37 0.10
C SER A 339 -20.39 -19.75 -0.82
N CYS A 340 -19.99 -19.01 -1.85
CA CYS A 340 -20.90 -18.24 -2.69
C CYS A 340 -21.07 -18.87 -4.09
N ASN A 341 -22.20 -18.58 -4.72
CA ASN A 341 -22.38 -18.79 -6.16
C ASN A 341 -22.81 -17.47 -6.81
N PHE A 342 -21.85 -16.54 -6.94
CA PHE A 342 -22.12 -15.17 -7.39
C PHE A 342 -22.88 -15.13 -8.71
N LEU A 343 -22.46 -15.94 -9.69
CA LEU A 343 -23.11 -16.01 -10.99
C LEU A 343 -24.56 -16.52 -10.90
N ALA A 344 -24.85 -17.51 -10.06
CA ALA A 344 -26.23 -18.00 -9.89
C ALA A 344 -27.10 -16.97 -9.16
N GLN A 345 -26.57 -16.33 -8.12
CA GLN A 345 -27.24 -15.27 -7.38
C GLN A 345 -27.66 -14.11 -8.31
N LEU A 346 -26.73 -13.60 -9.11
CA LEU A 346 -27.01 -12.49 -10.04
C LEU A 346 -27.97 -12.87 -11.17
N LYS A 347 -28.02 -14.14 -11.56
CA LYS A 347 -29.01 -14.64 -12.53
C LYS A 347 -30.41 -14.72 -11.95
N SER A 348 -30.55 -15.03 -10.66
CA SER A 348 -31.86 -15.07 -10.03
C SER A 348 -32.52 -13.69 -9.86
N THR A 349 -31.74 -12.61 -9.91
CA THR A 349 -32.22 -11.21 -9.93
C THR A 349 -32.66 -10.76 -11.33
N ASP A 350 -33.44 -11.60 -12.01
CA ASP A 350 -33.70 -11.74 -13.47
C ASP A 350 -33.98 -10.45 -14.30
N SER A 351 -34.15 -9.28 -13.67
CA SER A 351 -34.37 -8.00 -14.36
C SER A 351 -33.11 -7.15 -14.57
N GLN A 352 -32.14 -7.14 -13.65
CA GLN A 352 -31.09 -6.10 -13.62
C GLN A 352 -29.80 -6.47 -14.38
N PHE A 353 -29.48 -7.76 -14.49
CA PHE A 353 -28.19 -8.21 -15.04
C PHE A 353 -28.33 -9.11 -16.27
N LYS A 354 -29.31 -8.80 -17.14
CA LYS A 354 -29.57 -9.56 -18.38
C LYS A 354 -28.40 -9.53 -19.37
N ASP A 355 -27.54 -8.51 -19.26
CA ASP A 355 -26.41 -8.29 -20.15
C ASP A 355 -25.15 -9.10 -19.78
N ILE A 356 -25.21 -9.96 -18.77
CA ILE A 356 -24.07 -10.85 -18.45
C ILE A 356 -23.84 -11.82 -19.61
N VAL A 357 -22.70 -11.67 -20.29
CA VAL A 357 -22.26 -12.57 -21.36
C VAL A 357 -21.66 -13.82 -20.74
N LYS A 358 -22.33 -14.97 -20.91
CA LYS A 358 -21.87 -16.26 -20.36
C LYS A 358 -20.60 -16.75 -21.04
N CYS A 359 -19.70 -17.32 -20.26
CA CYS A 359 -18.52 -18.03 -20.75
C CYS A 359 -18.34 -19.37 -20.00
N PRO A 360 -17.52 -20.30 -20.51
CA PRO A 360 -17.10 -21.46 -19.73
C PRO A 360 -16.53 -21.01 -18.37
N GLY A 361 -17.11 -21.51 -17.27
CA GLY A 361 -16.69 -21.18 -15.90
C GLY A 361 -17.21 -19.86 -15.32
N GLY A 362 -17.92 -19.00 -16.08
CA GLY A 362 -18.32 -17.69 -15.56
C GLY A 362 -19.21 -16.85 -16.49
N GLY A 363 -19.11 -15.54 -16.34
CA GLY A 363 -19.67 -14.55 -17.25
C GLY A 363 -19.02 -13.18 -17.08
N TYR A 364 -19.18 -12.33 -18.09
CA TYR A 364 -18.70 -10.96 -18.09
C TYR A 364 -19.86 -9.97 -18.08
N LEU A 365 -19.75 -8.92 -17.27
CA LEU A 365 -20.62 -7.74 -17.32
C LEU A 365 -19.75 -6.55 -17.70
N ALA A 366 -20.00 -5.94 -18.86
CA ALA A 366 -19.28 -4.74 -19.28
C ALA A 366 -19.76 -3.50 -18.52
N HIS A 367 -18.83 -2.64 -18.11
CA HIS A 367 -19.21 -1.33 -17.56
C HIS A 367 -19.82 -0.48 -18.67
N PRO A 368 -20.79 0.41 -18.40
CA PRO A 368 -21.35 1.32 -19.40
C PRO A 368 -20.29 2.13 -20.14
N THR A 369 -19.24 2.59 -19.44
CA THR A 369 -18.12 3.36 -20.02
C THR A 369 -17.15 2.51 -20.85
N ARG A 370 -17.24 1.17 -20.78
CA ARG A 370 -16.35 0.23 -21.48
C ARG A 370 -14.85 0.39 -21.16
N ASN A 371 -14.53 0.94 -19.98
CA ASN A 371 -13.16 1.00 -19.48
C ASN A 371 -12.80 -0.25 -18.66
N SER A 372 -13.78 -0.89 -18.03
CA SER A 372 -13.61 -2.14 -17.27
C SER A 372 -14.77 -3.12 -17.48
N SER A 373 -14.61 -4.34 -16.97
CA SER A 373 -15.68 -5.34 -16.91
C SER A 373 -15.60 -6.11 -15.60
N LEU A 374 -16.73 -6.61 -15.11
CA LEU A 374 -16.74 -7.61 -14.06
C LEU A 374 -16.69 -9.00 -14.68
N TYR A 375 -15.66 -9.76 -14.33
CA TYR A 375 -15.61 -11.20 -14.51
C TYR A 375 -16.20 -11.87 -13.27
N ILE A 376 -17.27 -12.64 -13.48
CA ILE A 376 -18.08 -13.25 -12.41
C ILE A 376 -18.06 -14.75 -12.61
N THR A 377 -17.55 -15.49 -11.63
CA THR A 377 -17.59 -16.96 -11.60
C THR A 377 -18.54 -17.44 -10.51
N LYS A 378 -18.51 -18.74 -10.20
CA LYS A 378 -19.17 -19.26 -8.99
C LYS A 378 -18.61 -18.58 -7.74
N GLU A 379 -17.28 -18.51 -7.61
CA GLU A 379 -16.59 -18.15 -6.37
C GLU A 379 -15.92 -16.78 -6.42
N THR A 380 -15.87 -16.11 -7.58
CA THR A 380 -15.16 -14.83 -7.72
C THR A 380 -15.97 -13.76 -8.42
N ILE A 381 -15.77 -12.51 -8.00
CA ILE A 381 -16.09 -11.29 -8.76
C ILE A 381 -14.80 -10.49 -8.92
N SER A 382 -14.42 -10.17 -10.15
CA SER A 382 -13.19 -9.45 -10.46
C SER A 382 -13.41 -8.31 -11.44
N VAL A 383 -12.94 -7.11 -11.12
CA VAL A 383 -12.78 -6.02 -12.09
C VAL A 383 -11.58 -6.34 -12.97
N VAL A 384 -11.84 -6.54 -14.25
CA VAL A 384 -10.85 -6.81 -15.30
C VAL A 384 -10.85 -5.66 -16.30
N GLU A 385 -9.74 -5.52 -17.02
CA GLU A 385 -9.62 -4.56 -18.11
C GLU A 385 -10.73 -4.86 -19.13
N PHE A 386 -11.47 -3.84 -19.56
CA PHE A 386 -12.43 -4.05 -20.64
C PHE A 386 -11.63 -4.37 -21.90
N ARG A 387 -11.82 -5.59 -22.39
CA ARG A 387 -11.33 -5.95 -23.70
C ARG A 387 -12.53 -6.28 -24.56
N LEU A 388 -12.53 -5.76 -25.78
CA LEU A 388 -13.47 -6.21 -26.81
C LEU A 388 -13.34 -7.73 -27.01
N TRP A 389 -12.15 -8.29 -26.72
CA TRP A 389 -11.76 -9.69 -26.85
C TRP A 389 -10.86 -10.12 -25.70
N VAL A 390 -11.18 -11.22 -25.02
CA VAL A 390 -10.24 -11.89 -24.11
C VAL A 390 -9.79 -13.20 -24.73
N SER A 391 -8.49 -13.29 -25.03
CA SER A 391 -7.80 -14.54 -25.33
C SER A 391 -7.59 -15.32 -24.05
N LEU A 392 -8.49 -16.27 -23.77
CA LEU A 392 -8.30 -17.23 -22.70
C LEU A 392 -7.54 -18.44 -23.25
N PHE A 393 -6.26 -18.52 -22.90
CA PHE A 393 -5.47 -19.74 -23.02
C PHE A 393 -5.88 -20.69 -21.89
N PHE A 394 -6.87 -21.55 -22.14
CA PHE A 394 -7.10 -22.71 -21.29
C PHE A 394 -6.24 -23.88 -21.79
N PHE A 395 -5.38 -24.43 -20.94
CA PHE A 395 -4.48 -25.56 -21.23
C PHE A 395 -5.21 -26.92 -21.41
N VAL A 396 -6.52 -26.92 -21.60
CA VAL A 396 -7.31 -28.13 -21.79
C VAL A 396 -7.66 -28.25 -23.26
N SER A 397 -6.80 -28.95 -24.03
CA SER A 397 -6.98 -29.33 -25.44
C SER A 397 -7.09 -28.16 -26.43
N SER A 398 -5.99 -27.88 -27.16
CA SER A 398 -5.82 -27.29 -28.51
C SER A 398 -6.73 -26.16 -29.05
N TYR A 399 -7.71 -25.65 -28.31
CA TYR A 399 -8.73 -24.72 -28.77
C TYR A 399 -8.64 -23.41 -27.98
N GLN A 400 -8.19 -22.37 -28.67
CA GLN A 400 -8.21 -21.00 -28.15
C GLN A 400 -9.60 -20.41 -28.37
N TYR A 401 -10.31 -20.11 -27.29
CA TYR A 401 -11.61 -19.44 -27.34
C TYR A 401 -11.41 -17.95 -27.03
N LEU A 402 -11.92 -17.07 -27.89
CA LEU A 402 -12.12 -15.67 -27.54
C LEU A 402 -13.46 -15.50 -26.86
N LEU A 403 -13.45 -14.90 -25.66
CA LEU A 403 -14.63 -14.55 -24.91
C LEU A 403 -14.89 -13.04 -25.01
N GLN A 404 -16.17 -12.69 -24.95
CA GLN A 404 -16.65 -11.33 -25.19
C GLN A 404 -17.21 -10.73 -23.90
N HIS A 405 -16.96 -9.44 -23.71
CA HIS A 405 -17.48 -8.71 -22.56
C HIS A 405 -18.87 -8.11 -22.80
N ALA A 406 -19.30 -7.95 -24.07
CA ALA A 406 -20.57 -7.32 -24.42
C ALA A 406 -21.22 -7.98 -25.66
N PRO A 407 -22.57 -8.05 -25.72
CA PRO A 407 -23.30 -8.43 -26.93
C PRO A 407 -22.98 -7.49 -28.10
N ARG A 408 -23.08 -8.01 -29.33
CA ARG A 408 -22.87 -7.23 -30.56
C ARG A 408 -24.16 -7.03 -31.31
N ASP A 409 -24.32 -5.82 -31.84
CA ASP A 409 -25.32 -5.51 -32.84
C ASP A 409 -24.82 -5.89 -34.23
N PHE A 410 -25.73 -5.83 -35.19
CA PHE A 410 -25.43 -6.08 -36.60
C PHE A 410 -24.32 -5.17 -37.14
N GLU A 411 -24.36 -3.86 -36.84
CA GLU A 411 -23.43 -2.85 -37.37
C GLU A 411 -21.98 -3.17 -37.05
N TRP A 412 -21.70 -3.66 -35.83
CA TRP A 412 -20.34 -4.02 -35.47
C TRP A 412 -19.82 -5.22 -36.28
N ILE A 413 -20.64 -6.25 -36.47
CA ILE A 413 -20.26 -7.44 -37.25
C ILE A 413 -20.08 -7.07 -38.72
N ASP A 414 -20.92 -6.15 -39.19
CA ASP A 414 -20.88 -5.58 -40.52
C ASP A 414 -19.51 -4.97 -40.83
N ILE A 415 -19.02 -4.09 -39.94
CA ILE A 415 -17.71 -3.46 -40.05
C ILE A 415 -16.57 -4.50 -40.08
N VAL A 416 -16.66 -5.56 -39.27
CA VAL A 416 -15.63 -6.62 -39.26
C VAL A 416 -15.57 -7.35 -40.60
N ILE A 417 -16.72 -7.62 -41.21
CA ILE A 417 -16.77 -8.26 -42.53
C ILE A 417 -16.32 -7.31 -43.63
N GLU A 418 -16.71 -6.04 -43.58
CA GLU A 418 -16.25 -5.03 -44.54
C GLU A 418 -14.72 -4.93 -44.50
N LYS A 419 -14.10 -4.83 -43.32
CA LYS A 419 -12.65 -4.85 -43.16
C LYS A 419 -12.01 -6.15 -43.67
N TRP A 420 -12.64 -7.30 -43.43
CA TRP A 420 -12.19 -8.58 -43.96
C TRP A 420 -12.19 -8.60 -45.50
N ILE A 421 -13.23 -8.05 -46.12
CA ILE A 421 -13.37 -7.93 -47.58
C ILE A 421 -12.36 -6.92 -48.15
N GLU A 422 -12.01 -5.87 -47.41
CA GLU A 422 -10.97 -4.90 -47.78
C GLU A 422 -9.54 -5.46 -47.68
N GLY A 423 -9.38 -6.64 -47.07
CA GLY A 423 -8.08 -7.29 -46.89
C GLY A 423 -7.40 -6.99 -45.55
N ASP A 424 -8.05 -6.23 -44.67
CA ASP A 424 -7.63 -6.05 -43.28
C ASP A 424 -8.25 -7.15 -42.40
N GLY A 425 -7.79 -8.38 -42.63
CA GLY A 425 -8.13 -9.53 -41.80
C GLY A 425 -7.42 -9.54 -40.44
N SER A 426 -6.56 -8.56 -40.13
CA SER A 426 -5.67 -8.59 -38.96
C SER A 426 -6.40 -8.64 -37.61
N TYR A 427 -7.65 -8.18 -37.59
CA TYR A 427 -8.56 -8.23 -36.45
C TYR A 427 -9.13 -9.63 -36.17
N VAL A 428 -9.21 -10.49 -37.19
CA VAL A 428 -9.83 -11.81 -37.13
C VAL A 428 -8.80 -12.93 -37.31
N TYR A 429 -7.70 -12.67 -38.01
CA TYR A 429 -6.66 -13.63 -38.36
C TYR A 429 -5.28 -12.96 -38.44
N LYS A 430 -4.29 -13.46 -37.69
CA LYS A 430 -2.87 -13.09 -37.81
C LYS A 430 -2.05 -14.29 -38.28
N ARG A 431 -1.24 -14.09 -39.32
CA ARG A 431 -0.51 -15.15 -40.07
C ARG A 431 0.88 -15.50 -39.51
N LYS A 432 1.39 -14.85 -38.44
CA LYS A 432 2.78 -15.04 -37.96
C LYS A 432 2.89 -15.99 -36.76
N ALA A 433 4.11 -16.52 -36.59
CA ALA A 433 4.52 -17.74 -35.88
C ALA A 433 4.34 -17.77 -34.36
N ASP A 434 3.85 -16.71 -33.74
CA ASP A 434 3.32 -16.75 -32.39
C ASP A 434 1.86 -17.21 -32.49
N SER A 435 1.53 -18.37 -31.94
CA SER A 435 0.24 -19.07 -32.03
C SER A 435 -0.96 -18.34 -31.39
N SER A 436 -1.04 -17.01 -31.52
CA SER A 436 -2.02 -16.12 -30.91
C SER A 436 -3.16 -15.70 -31.85
N GLY A 437 -3.07 -16.03 -33.15
CA GLY A 437 -4.11 -15.77 -34.14
C GLY A 437 -5.37 -16.59 -33.87
N VAL A 438 -6.52 -15.92 -33.76
CA VAL A 438 -7.76 -16.57 -33.33
C VAL A 438 -8.44 -17.25 -34.51
N LYS A 439 -8.48 -18.59 -34.51
CA LYS A 439 -9.13 -19.36 -35.58
C LYS A 439 -10.67 -19.33 -35.49
N LYS A 440 -11.23 -19.03 -34.31
CA LYS A 440 -12.67 -19.09 -34.04
C LYS A 440 -13.12 -17.97 -33.09
N LEU A 441 -14.11 -17.20 -33.55
CA LEU A 441 -14.82 -16.16 -32.82
C LEU A 441 -16.27 -16.61 -32.61
N THR A 442 -16.83 -16.39 -31.43
CA THR A 442 -18.25 -16.66 -31.16
C THR A 442 -18.85 -15.48 -30.41
N PHE A 443 -19.92 -14.87 -30.94
CA PHE A 443 -20.71 -13.82 -30.28
C PHE A 443 -22.17 -14.23 -30.10
N THR A 444 -22.84 -13.63 -29.12
CA THR A 444 -24.30 -13.62 -29.04
C THR A 444 -24.82 -12.35 -29.72
N VAL A 445 -25.81 -12.50 -30.60
CA VAL A 445 -26.46 -11.37 -31.28
C VAL A 445 -27.39 -10.68 -30.29
N LYS A 446 -27.37 -9.35 -30.25
CA LYS A 446 -28.19 -8.55 -29.31
C LYS A 446 -29.69 -8.77 -29.48
N VAL A 447 -30.16 -8.87 -30.72
CA VAL A 447 -31.57 -9.09 -31.08
C VAL A 447 -31.69 -10.12 -32.20
N ALA A 448 -32.77 -10.91 -32.21
CA ALA A 448 -32.94 -11.99 -33.20
C ALA A 448 -32.99 -11.46 -34.64
N GLU A 449 -33.50 -10.22 -34.82
CA GLU A 449 -33.62 -9.50 -36.08
C GLU A 449 -32.27 -9.14 -36.69
N ASP A 450 -31.22 -8.97 -35.88
CA ASP A 450 -29.88 -8.63 -36.39
C ASP A 450 -29.28 -9.80 -37.18
N TRP A 451 -29.60 -11.05 -36.82
CA TRP A 451 -29.23 -12.21 -37.65
C TRP A 451 -29.94 -12.19 -39.01
N ILE A 452 -31.19 -11.71 -39.06
CA ILE A 452 -31.95 -11.60 -40.32
C ILE A 452 -31.30 -10.55 -41.21
N LYS A 453 -30.92 -9.39 -40.67
CA LYS A 453 -30.15 -8.36 -41.40
C LYS A 453 -28.85 -8.93 -41.95
N PHE A 454 -28.19 -9.76 -41.15
CA PHE A 454 -26.94 -10.41 -41.49
C PHE A 454 -27.06 -11.39 -42.65
N VAL A 455 -28.03 -12.30 -42.58
CA VAL A 455 -28.35 -13.21 -43.68
C VAL A 455 -28.82 -12.45 -44.92
N LYS A 456 -29.54 -11.33 -44.77
CA LYS A 456 -29.99 -10.51 -45.90
C LYS A 456 -28.84 -9.80 -46.62
N LYS A 457 -27.82 -9.31 -45.89
CA LYS A 457 -26.67 -8.60 -46.48
C LYS A 457 -25.63 -9.56 -47.05
N TYR A 458 -25.31 -10.64 -46.33
CA TYR A 458 -24.19 -11.53 -46.66
C TYR A 458 -24.58 -12.93 -47.14
N GLY A 459 -25.83 -13.34 -46.94
CA GLY A 459 -26.34 -14.60 -47.47
C GLY A 459 -26.48 -14.55 -48.98
N THR A 460 -26.05 -15.60 -49.67
CA THR A 460 -26.17 -15.68 -51.12
C THR A 460 -27.63 -15.79 -51.54
N LYS A 461 -28.05 -14.93 -52.49
CA LYS A 461 -29.26 -15.15 -53.29
C LYS A 461 -29.05 -16.29 -54.31
N GLY A 462 -28.66 -17.47 -53.83
CA GLY A 462 -28.65 -18.66 -54.67
C GLY A 462 -30.10 -19.02 -55.03
N PRO A 463 -30.43 -19.32 -56.30
CA PRO A 463 -31.82 -19.50 -56.76
C PRO A 463 -32.54 -20.75 -56.21
N LYS A 464 -32.01 -21.43 -55.18
CA LYS A 464 -32.59 -22.67 -54.61
C LYS A 464 -32.46 -22.80 -53.08
N ALA A 465 -32.33 -21.71 -52.33
CA ALA A 465 -32.43 -21.76 -50.87
C ALA A 465 -33.92 -21.71 -50.44
N SER A 466 -34.67 -22.78 -50.67
CA SER A 466 -36.10 -22.87 -50.30
C SER A 466 -36.36 -23.06 -48.80
N ASN A 467 -35.32 -23.01 -47.96
CA ASN A 467 -35.47 -23.06 -46.51
C ASN A 467 -34.47 -22.10 -45.82
N PRO A 468 -34.94 -20.98 -45.23
CA PRO A 468 -34.09 -20.01 -44.50
C PRO A 468 -33.54 -20.55 -43.16
N THR A 469 -33.72 -21.85 -42.88
CA THR A 469 -33.19 -22.54 -41.70
C THR A 469 -31.73 -22.98 -41.86
N ASN A 470 -31.09 -22.75 -43.02
CA ASN A 470 -29.66 -23.00 -43.13
C ASN A 470 -28.89 -21.99 -42.28
N ASN A 471 -28.48 -22.47 -41.12
CA ASN A 471 -27.78 -21.76 -40.05
C ASN A 471 -26.37 -21.25 -40.44
N ALA A 472 -25.96 -21.34 -41.70
CA ALA A 472 -24.63 -20.94 -42.14
C ALA A 472 -24.71 -20.03 -43.38
N ILE A 473 -23.93 -18.95 -43.36
CA ILE A 473 -23.70 -18.08 -44.51
C ILE A 473 -22.58 -18.69 -45.35
N GLN A 474 -22.68 -18.53 -46.67
CA GLN A 474 -21.64 -18.97 -47.58
C GLN A 474 -20.31 -18.28 -47.24
N ARG A 475 -19.23 -19.05 -47.29
CA ARG A 475 -17.88 -18.60 -46.93
C ARG A 475 -17.52 -17.31 -47.67
N ILE A 476 -17.11 -16.28 -46.93
CA ILE A 476 -16.71 -14.97 -47.46
C ILE A 476 -15.20 -15.01 -47.72
N PRO A 477 -14.76 -14.97 -48.99
CA PRO A 477 -13.33 -15.04 -49.31
C PRO A 477 -12.60 -13.77 -48.85
N HIS A 478 -11.40 -13.93 -48.32
CA HIS A 478 -10.47 -12.82 -48.12
C HIS A 478 -9.78 -12.46 -49.45
N PRO A 479 -9.40 -11.19 -49.72
CA PRO A 479 -8.69 -10.80 -50.94
C PRO A 479 -7.40 -11.57 -51.21
N SER A 480 -6.73 -12.07 -50.17
CA SER A 480 -5.54 -12.92 -50.33
C SER A 480 -5.84 -14.28 -50.98
N ASN A 481 -7.11 -14.70 -51.04
CA ASN A 481 -7.56 -15.99 -51.56
C ASN A 481 -6.89 -17.22 -50.87
N THR A 482 -6.34 -17.02 -49.67
CA THR A 482 -5.72 -18.08 -48.85
C THR A 482 -6.61 -18.52 -47.69
N VAL A 483 -7.58 -17.70 -47.30
CA VAL A 483 -8.44 -17.91 -46.14
C VAL A 483 -9.87 -17.45 -46.43
N TRP A 484 -10.82 -18.04 -45.71
CA TRP A 484 -12.25 -17.80 -45.82
C TRP A 484 -12.83 -17.50 -44.44
N LEU A 485 -13.79 -16.58 -44.37
CA LEU A 485 -14.58 -16.33 -43.19
C LEU A 485 -15.89 -17.10 -43.30
N GLU A 486 -16.14 -18.03 -42.39
CA GLU A 486 -17.43 -18.72 -42.31
C GLU A 486 -18.20 -18.25 -41.09
N VAL A 487 -19.44 -17.85 -41.33
CA VAL A 487 -20.32 -17.36 -40.27
C VAL A 487 -21.52 -18.28 -40.13
N ALA A 488 -21.66 -18.92 -38.97
CA ALA A 488 -22.71 -19.88 -38.68
C ALA A 488 -23.40 -19.59 -37.35
N LYS A 489 -24.73 -19.53 -37.36
CA LYS A 489 -25.55 -19.45 -36.16
C LYS A 489 -25.77 -20.83 -35.56
N ILE A 490 -25.32 -21.03 -34.33
CA ILE A 490 -25.61 -22.22 -33.54
C ILE A 490 -26.44 -21.75 -32.34
N ASN A 491 -27.73 -22.10 -32.31
CA ASN A 491 -28.69 -21.60 -31.33
C ASN A 491 -28.80 -20.06 -31.38
N GLN A 492 -28.51 -19.36 -30.27
CA GLN A 492 -28.49 -17.90 -30.19
C GLN A 492 -27.10 -17.29 -30.44
N GLN A 493 -26.09 -18.12 -30.68
CA GLN A 493 -24.71 -17.68 -30.91
C GLN A 493 -24.37 -17.70 -32.38
N VAL A 494 -23.64 -16.69 -32.85
CA VAL A 494 -23.04 -16.62 -34.17
C VAL A 494 -21.55 -16.93 -34.02
N ASN A 495 -21.12 -17.97 -34.72
CA ASN A 495 -19.75 -18.42 -34.80
C ASN A 495 -19.15 -17.91 -36.10
N VAL A 496 -18.09 -17.11 -35.99
CA VAL A 496 -17.27 -16.66 -37.11
C VAL A 496 -15.96 -17.45 -37.03
N ARG A 497 -15.71 -18.32 -38.00
CA ARG A 497 -14.47 -19.11 -38.07
C ARG A 497 -13.67 -18.73 -39.31
N VAL A 498 -12.36 -18.67 -39.16
CA VAL A 498 -11.45 -18.52 -40.29
C VAL A 498 -11.00 -19.90 -40.73
N ILE A 499 -11.18 -20.21 -42.00
CA ILE A 499 -10.77 -21.49 -42.59
C ILE A 499 -9.70 -21.21 -43.64
N GLU A 500 -8.56 -21.89 -43.52
CA GLU A 500 -7.54 -21.81 -44.54
C GLU A 500 -7.97 -22.61 -45.76
N LYS A 501 -7.71 -22.10 -46.96
CA LYS A 501 -8.12 -22.74 -48.21
C LYS A 501 -7.56 -24.15 -48.39
N GLN A 502 -6.45 -24.45 -47.73
CA GLN A 502 -5.80 -25.76 -47.70
C GLN A 502 -6.50 -26.78 -46.77
N ASP A 503 -7.34 -26.31 -45.84
CA ASP A 503 -8.15 -27.15 -44.95
C ASP A 503 -9.54 -27.47 -45.54
N LEU A 504 -9.81 -27.02 -46.77
CA LEU A 504 -11.03 -27.24 -47.55
C LEU A 504 -10.81 -28.28 -48.64
#